data_AF-A0A1M6Y4L4-F1
#
_entry.id   AF-A0A1M6Y4L4-F1
#
_cell.length_a   1.000
_cell.length_b   1.000
_cell.length_c   1.000
_cell.angle_alpha   90.00
_cell.angle_beta   90.00
_cell.angle_gamma   90.00
#
_symmetry.space_group_name_H-M   'P 1'
#
loop_
_entity.id
_entity.type
_entity.pdbx_description
1 polymer ?
#
loop_
_entity_poly.entity_id
_entity_poly.type
_entity_poly.pdbx_seq_one_letter_code
_entity_poly.pdbx_strand_id
1 'polypeptide(L)' 'MQVQFRTKDEANREQERDFLALSPIERVYRFLDLMQCINRFPTKAKKDGSAFIIQITTGK' A
#
# COMPACT_ATOMS: atom_id res chain seq x y z
N MET A 1 12.64 7.63 10.16
CA MET A 1 12.52 7.52 8.69
C MET A 1 13.17 8.75 8.08
N GLN A 2 14.26 8.61 7.31
CA GLN A 2 14.88 9.73 6.59
C GLN A 2 14.34 9.73 5.16
N VAL A 3 13.82 10.87 4.69
CA VAL A 3 13.33 11.01 3.31
C VAL A 3 14.51 11.39 2.44
N GLN A 4 14.82 10.56 1.45
CA GLN A 4 15.87 10.82 0.47
C GLN A 4 15.26 11.08 -0.92
N PHE A 5 15.77 12.08 -1.63
CA PHE A 5 15.39 12.35 -3.01
C PHE A 5 16.31 11.56 -3.93
N ARG A 6 15.78 10.47 -4.49
CA ARG A 6 16.47 9.57 -5.42
C ARG A 6 15.56 9.21 -6.58
N THR A 7 16.15 8.72 -7.68
CA THR A 7 15.37 8.24 -8.82
C THR A 7 14.75 6.86 -8.53
N LYS A 8 13.71 6.52 -9.30
CA LYS A 8 13.06 5.19 -9.20
C LYS A 8 14.05 4.06 -9.47
N ASP A 9 14.93 4.24 -10.45
CA ASP A 9 15.90 3.20 -10.84
C ASP A 9 16.96 2.98 -9.75
N GLU A 10 17.44 4.04 -9.11
CA GLU A 10 18.36 3.93 -7.97
C GLU A 10 17.70 3.22 -6.79
N ALA A 11 16.45 3.60 -6.47
CA ALA A 11 15.69 2.98 -5.39
C ALA A 11 15.48 1.48 -5.62
N ASN A 12 15.14 1.10 -6.86
CA ASN A 12 14.90 -0.29 -7.24
C ASN A 12 16.19 -1.12 -7.14
N ARG A 13 17.32 -0.60 -7.66
CA ARG A 13 18.62 -1.32 -7.60
C ARG A 13 19.07 -1.54 -6.16
N GLU A 14 18.89 -0.55 -5.30
CA GLU A 14 19.24 -0.68 -3.88
C GLU A 14 18.37 -1.72 -3.18
N GLN A 15 17.05 -1.67 -3.38
CA GLN A 15 16.13 -2.67 -2.82
C GLN A 15 16.42 -4.09 -3.31
N GLU A 16 16.74 -4.25 -4.60
CA GLU A 16 17.09 -5.53 -5.19
C GLU A 16 18.38 -6.09 -4.56
N ARG A 17 19.43 -5.26 -4.47
CA ARG A 17 20.69 -5.64 -3.82
C ARG A 17 20.47 -6.07 -2.38
N ASP A 18 19.71 -5.28 -1.62
CA ASP A 18 19.44 -5.55 -0.21
C ASP A 18 18.59 -6.83 -0.04
N PHE A 19 17.65 -7.10 -0.94
CA PHE A 19 16.87 -8.33 -0.94
C PHE A 19 17.72 -9.56 -1.29
N LEU A 20 18.63 -9.45 -2.25
CA LEU A 20 19.52 -10.55 -2.65
C LEU A 20 20.58 -10.87 -1.59
N ALA A 21 20.96 -9.89 -0.77
CA ALA A 21 21.85 -10.09 0.38
C ALA A 21 21.22 -10.96 1.49
N LEU A 22 19.89 -11.07 1.53
CA LEU A 22 19.18 -11.94 2.47
C LEU A 22 19.32 -13.42 2.09
N SER A 23 19.40 -14.29 3.10
CA SER A 23 19.27 -15.73 2.93
C SER A 23 17.87 -16.11 2.45
N PRO A 24 17.69 -17.30 1.84
CA PRO A 24 16.38 -17.74 1.35
C PRO A 24 15.27 -17.71 2.39
N ILE A 25 15.57 -18.07 3.65
CA ILE A 25 14.58 -18.06 4.74
C ILE A 25 14.18 -16.64 5.14
N GLU A 26 15.14 -15.71 5.19
CA GLU A 26 14.87 -14.31 5.53
C GLU A 26 14.00 -13.62 4.48
N ARG A 27 14.17 -13.96 3.20
CA ARG A 27 13.31 -13.44 2.12
C ARG A 27 11.84 -13.81 2.35
N VAL A 28 11.56 -15.04 2.81
CA VAL A 28 10.20 -15.48 3.15
C VAL A 28 9.64 -14.68 4.31
N TYR A 29 10.40 -14.53 5.40
CA TYR A 29 9.94 -13.75 6.56
C TYR A 29 9.68 -12.27 6.21
N ARG A 30 10.55 -11.66 5.40
CA ARG A 30 10.36 -10.28 4.92
C ARG A 30 9.10 -10.12 4.06
N PHE A 31 8.78 -11.13 3.25
CA PHE A 31 7.52 -11.15 2.51
C PHE A 31 6.30 -11.24 3.45
N LEU A 32 6.34 -12.12 4.45
CA LEU A 32 5.24 -12.25 5.42
C LEU A 32 5.04 -10.97 6.24
N ASP A 33 6.12 -10.31 6.64
CA ASP A 33 6.08 -9.02 7.35
C ASP A 33 5.45 -7.91 6.49
N LEU A 34 5.83 -7.85 5.20
CA LEU A 34 5.19 -6.95 4.23
C LEU A 34 3.68 -7.21 4.12
N MET A 35 3.27 -8.47 4.02
CA MET A 35 1.85 -8.85 3.94
C MET A 35 1.06 -8.46 5.20
N GLN A 36 1.69 -8.49 6.37
CA GLN A 36 1.05 -7.99 7.59
C GLN A 36 0.93 -6.46 7.58
N CYS A 37 2.00 -5.78 7.17
CA CYS A 37 2.04 -4.32 7.12
C CYS A 37 1.12 -3.73 6.05
N ILE A 38 0.81 -4.46 4.97
CA ILE A 38 -0.03 -3.93 3.88
C ILE A 38 -1.42 -3.49 4.37
N ASN A 39 -1.95 -4.14 5.41
CA ASN A 39 -3.24 -3.81 6.02
C ASN A 39 -3.23 -2.47 6.77
N ARG A 40 -2.05 -1.92 7.07
CA ARG A 40 -1.89 -0.61 7.72
C ARG A 40 -1.90 0.54 6.73
N PHE A 41 -1.74 0.26 5.43
CA PHE A 41 -1.77 1.31 4.42
C PHE A 41 -3.21 1.78 4.18
N PRO A 42 -3.41 3.07 3.88
CA PRO A 42 -4.72 3.59 3.54
C PRO A 42 -5.22 2.93 2.26
N THR A 43 -6.18 2.01 2.40
CA THR A 43 -6.92 1.43 1.29
C THR A 43 -8.16 2.28 1.00
N LYS A 44 -8.75 2.14 -0.18
CA LYS A 44 -10.07 2.74 -0.47
C LYS A 44 -11.04 2.31 0.64
N ALA A 45 -11.79 3.28 1.19
CA ALA A 45 -12.85 2.96 2.15
C ALA A 45 -13.80 1.95 1.51
N LYS A 46 -14.23 0.94 2.28
CA LYS A 46 -15.29 0.04 1.82
C LYS A 46 -16.49 0.92 1.49
N LYS A 47 -17.03 0.80 0.28
CA LYS A 47 -18.26 1.52 -0.08
C LYS A 47 -19.35 1.01 0.84
N ASP A 48 -19.85 1.86 1.74
CA ASP A 48 -21.11 1.57 2.40
C ASP A 48 -22.19 1.46 1.31
N GLY A 49 -22.99 0.40 1.40
CA GLY A 49 -24.04 0.08 0.43
C GLY A 49 -25.21 1.08 0.42
N SER A 50 -25.08 2.22 1.13
CA SER A 50 -26.07 3.29 1.11
C SER A 50 -26.02 3.98 -0.25
N ALA A 51 -27.02 3.70 -1.08
CA ALA A 51 -27.28 4.49 -2.27
C ALA A 51 -27.57 5.94 -1.86
N PHE A 52 -26.95 6.90 -2.54
CA PHE A 52 -27.29 8.32 -2.39
C PHE A 52 -28.70 8.53 -2.96
N ILE A 53 -29.70 8.68 -2.09
CA ILE A 53 -31.09 8.93 -2.50
C ILE A 53 -31.28 10.44 -2.64
N ILE A 54 -31.55 10.92 -3.86
CA ILE A 54 -31.92 12.32 -4.12
C ILE A 54 -33.46 12.39 -4.14
N GLN A 55 -34.06 13.04 -3.14
CA GLN A 55 -35.48 13.39 -3.15
C GLN A 55 -35.68 14.74 -3.84
N ILE A 56 -36.34 14.73 -5.00
CA ILE A 56 -36.79 15.95 -5.67
C ILE A 56 -38.18 16.27 -5.13
N THR A 57 -38.34 17.40 -4.45
CA THR A 57 -39.66 17.91 -4.05
C THR A 57 -40.12 18.95 -5.06
N THR A 58 -41.26 18.70 -5.71
CA THR A 58 -41.92 19.69 -6.56
C THR A 58 -42.85 20.51 -5.67
N GLY A 59 -42.56 21.80 -5.51
CA GLY A 59 -43.40 22.74 -4.78
C GLY A 59 -44.76 22.92 -5.46
N LYS A 60 -45.82 23.04 -4.65
CA LYS A 60 -47.16 23.46 -5.09
C LYS A 60 -47.21 24.97 -5.29
#